data_AF-A0A8F5ZGI5-F1
#
_entry.id   AF-A0A8F5ZGI5-F1
#
_cell.length_a   1.000
_cell.length_b   1.000
_cell.length_c   1.000
_cell.angle_alpha   90.00
_cell.angle_beta   90.00
_cell.angle_gamma   90.00
#
_symmetry.space_group_name_H-M   'P 1'
#
loop_
_entity.id
_entity.type
_entity.pdbx_description
1 polymer ?
#
loop_
_entity_poly.entity_id
_entity_poly.type
_entity_poly.pdbx_seq_one_letter_code
_entity_poly.pdbx_strand_id
1 'polypeptide(L)'
;MERTCNRCGTCCSYMADVFGIMEQTGPFDYRIQYLITGVQQIVTIDPDKKEIFSSNTIHDKRPLACPFLRLDTEGLAMCTVHETRPDLCRMYFCGR
;
A
#
# COMPACT_ATOMS: atom_id res chain seq x y z
N MET A 1 -6.16 -4.28 21.35
CA MET A 1 -7.03 -4.91 20.33
C MET A 1 -6.47 -4.56 18.96
N GLU A 2 -5.59 -5.40 18.42
CA GLU A 2 -5.14 -5.25 17.03
C GLU A 2 -6.30 -5.57 16.11
N ARG A 3 -6.83 -4.55 15.44
CA ARG A 3 -7.85 -4.77 14.40
C ARG A 3 -7.13 -5.18 13.13
N THR A 4 -7.35 -6.42 12.70
CA THR A 4 -6.78 -6.98 11.48
C THR A 4 -7.41 -6.34 10.24
N CYS A 5 -6.62 -6.21 9.18
CA CYS A 5 -7.12 -5.75 7.88
C CYS A 5 -8.15 -6.76 7.36
N ASN A 6 -9.37 -6.31 7.01
CA ASN A 6 -10.42 -7.16 6.44
C ASN A 6 -10.43 -7.14 4.89
N ARG A 7 -9.40 -6.54 4.27
CA ARG A 7 -9.25 -6.48 2.80
C ARG A 7 -10.39 -5.75 2.07
N CYS A 8 -11.09 -4.83 2.74
CA CYS A 8 -12.12 -3.98 2.09
C CYS A 8 -11.53 -2.92 1.14
N GLY A 9 -10.25 -2.55 1.32
CA GLY A 9 -9.56 -1.56 0.47
C GLY A 9 -9.89 -0.09 0.76
N THR A 10 -10.78 0.22 1.71
CA THR A 10 -11.19 1.59 2.03
C THR A 10 -10.02 2.46 2.45
N CYS A 11 -9.17 2.00 3.38
CA CYS A 11 -8.01 2.76 3.83
C CYS A 11 -6.92 2.92 2.75
N CYS A 12 -6.93 2.10 1.70
CA CYS A 12 -5.92 2.16 0.64
C CYS A 12 -6.41 2.90 -0.62
N SER A 13 -7.70 3.23 -0.73
CA SER A 13 -8.29 3.74 -1.97
C SER A 13 -7.88 5.18 -2.34
N TYR A 14 -7.37 5.97 -1.39
CA TYR A 14 -7.04 7.39 -1.58
C TYR A 14 -5.63 7.76 -1.09
N MET A 15 -4.76 6.76 -0.93
CA MET A 15 -3.45 6.97 -0.31
C MET A 15 -2.39 7.48 -1.28
N ALA A 16 -2.66 7.59 -2.59
CA ALA A 16 -1.73 8.25 -3.52
C ALA A 16 -1.55 9.75 -3.22
N ASP A 17 -2.58 10.41 -2.67
CA ASP A 17 -2.50 11.82 -2.26
C ASP A 17 -1.77 12.01 -0.92
N VAL A 18 -1.46 10.90 -0.24
CA VAL A 18 -0.79 10.89 1.07
C VAL A 18 0.64 10.41 0.94
N PHE A 19 0.89 9.37 0.14
CA PHE A 19 2.21 8.79 -0.07
C PHE A 19 2.64 8.89 -1.53
N GLY A 20 3.82 9.44 -1.77
CA GLY A 20 4.53 9.35 -3.05
C GLY A 20 5.65 8.32 -2.99
N ILE A 21 5.85 7.54 -4.06
CA ILE A 21 7.10 6.77 -4.25
C ILE A 21 8.16 7.74 -4.75
N MET A 22 9.28 7.84 -4.03
CA MET A 22 10.38 8.72 -4.39
C MET A 22 11.45 7.99 -5.18
N GLU A 23 11.83 6.81 -4.72
CA GLU A 23 12.83 5.97 -5.38
C GLU A 23 12.59 4.50 -5.06
N GLN A 24 13.05 3.63 -5.96
CA GLN A 24 13.16 2.20 -5.71
C GLN A 24 14.59 1.92 -5.23
N THR A 25 14.76 1.55 -3.97
CA THR A 25 16.07 1.33 -3.34
C THR A 25 16.58 -0.11 -3.48
N GLY A 26 15.70 -1.03 -3.89
CA GLY A 26 15.99 -2.43 -4.11
C GLY A 26 14.94 -3.09 -5.01
N PRO A 27 15.07 -4.39 -5.36
CA PRO A 27 14.13 -5.05 -6.27
C PRO A 27 12.67 -4.97 -5.84
N PHE A 28 12.44 -4.91 -4.52
CA PHE A 28 11.11 -4.80 -3.92
C PHE A 28 11.08 -3.82 -2.74
N ASP A 29 12.06 -2.91 -2.68
CA ASP A 29 12.18 -1.91 -1.63
C ASP A 29 11.98 -0.53 -2.22
N TYR A 30 11.12 0.26 -1.58
CA TYR A 30 10.72 1.57 -2.07
C TYR A 30 10.87 2.59 -0.95
N ARG A 31 11.52 3.72 -1.25
CA ARG A 31 11.43 4.90 -0.41
C ARG A 31 10.16 5.65 -0.76
N ILE A 32 9.30 5.80 0.23
CA ILE A 32 8.12 6.63 0.13
C ILE A 32 8.33 7.94 0.88
N GLN A 33 7.52 8.93 0.52
CA GLN A 33 7.41 10.18 1.25
C GLN A 33 5.94 10.50 1.53
N TYR A 34 5.69 10.96 2.75
CA TYR A 34 4.41 11.54 3.16
C TYR A 34 4.32 12.92 2.51
N LEU A 35 3.40 13.12 1.57
CA LEU A 35 3.37 14.32 0.72
C LEU A 35 3.10 15.61 1.51
N ILE A 36 2.42 15.52 2.65
CA ILE A 36 2.09 16.67 3.51
C ILE A 36 3.24 17.07 4.43
N THR A 37 3.91 16.08 5.05
CA THR A 37 4.91 16.33 6.12
C THR A 37 6.35 16.18 5.64
N GLY A 38 6.57 15.59 4.47
CA GLY A 38 7.89 15.29 3.93
C GLY A 38 8.59 14.09 4.59
N VAL A 39 7.98 13.46 5.61
CA VAL A 39 8.53 12.27 6.30
C VAL A 39 8.78 11.16 5.29
N GLN A 40 9.96 10.56 5.33
CA GLN A 40 10.34 9.46 4.45
C GLN A 40 10.46 8.15 5.22
N GLN A 41 10.09 7.06 4.56
CA GLN A 41 10.18 5.72 5.12
C GLN A 41 10.48 4.71 4.01
N ILE A 42 11.19 3.63 4.37
CA ILE A 42 11.36 2.48 3.46
C ILE A 42 10.21 1.50 3.71
N VAL A 43 9.59 1.07 2.62
CA VAL A 43 8.62 -0.02 2.61
C VAL A 43 9.13 -1.11 1.68
N THR A 44 8.87 -2.35 2.06
CA THR A 44 9.28 -3.55 1.33
C THR A 44 8.05 -4.34 0.95
N ILE A 45 7.97 -4.78 -0.30
CA ILE A 45 6.90 -5.68 -0.73
C ILE A 45 7.03 -7.00 0.04
N ASP A 46 5.95 -7.39 0.72
CA ASP A 46 5.87 -8.64 1.46
C ASP A 46 6.23 -9.81 0.52
N PRO A 47 7.05 -10.79 0.96
CA PRO A 47 7.58 -11.84 0.08
C PRO A 47 6.51 -12.62 -0.69
N ASP A 48 5.36 -12.86 -0.08
CA ASP A 48 4.20 -13.56 -0.64
C ASP A 48 3.41 -12.73 -1.68
N LYS A 49 3.70 -11.43 -1.80
CA LYS A 49 2.95 -10.47 -2.65
C LYS A 49 3.76 -9.92 -3.81
N LYS A 50 4.99 -10.38 -4.01
CA LYS A 50 5.89 -9.93 -5.09
C LYS A 50 5.32 -10.19 -6.49
N GLU A 51 4.72 -11.35 -6.69
CA GLU A 51 4.13 -11.74 -7.98
C GLU A 51 2.93 -10.85 -8.33
N ILE A 52 1.96 -10.71 -7.41
CA ILE A 52 0.77 -9.87 -7.62
C ILE A 52 1.11 -8.38 -7.76
N PHE A 53 2.15 -7.91 -7.08
CA PHE A 53 2.63 -6.54 -7.25
C PHE A 53 3.13 -6.26 -8.66
N SER A 54 3.76 -7.25 -9.30
CA SER A 54 4.40 -7.14 -10.61
C SER A 54 3.45 -7.37 -11.79
N SER A 55 2.39 -8.17 -11.59
CA SER A 55 1.49 -8.59 -12.67
C SER A 55 0.30 -7.66 -12.92
N ASN A 56 -0.01 -6.78 -11.97
CA ASN A 56 -1.22 -5.95 -12.00
C ASN A 56 -0.92 -4.53 -11.53
N THR A 57 -1.66 -3.55 -12.05
CA THR A 57 -1.70 -2.17 -11.54
C THR A 57 -3.14 -1.76 -11.30
N ILE A 58 -3.40 -1.11 -10.17
CA ILE A 58 -4.74 -0.60 -9.85
C ILE A 58 -4.95 0.84 -10.35
N HIS A 59 -3.87 1.55 -10.70
CA HIS A 59 -3.92 2.98 -10.99
C HIS A 59 -4.66 3.33 -12.28
N ASP A 60 -4.68 2.42 -13.26
CA ASP A 60 -5.44 2.60 -14.50
C ASP A 60 -6.94 2.76 -14.23
N LYS A 61 -7.44 2.09 -13.18
CA LYS A 61 -8.85 2.14 -12.75
C LYS A 61 -9.08 3.09 -11.58
N ARG A 62 -8.09 3.26 -10.72
CA ARG A 62 -8.16 4.07 -9.49
C ARG A 62 -6.87 4.87 -9.34
N PRO A 63 -6.72 6.01 -10.03
CA PRO A 63 -5.48 6.79 -10.00
C PRO A 63 -5.03 7.19 -8.60
N LEU A 64 -5.99 7.44 -7.70
CA LEU A 64 -5.75 7.88 -6.32
C LEU A 64 -5.48 6.74 -5.32
N ALA A 65 -5.55 5.48 -5.77
CA ALA A 65 -5.27 4.32 -4.93
C ALA A 65 -3.82 4.31 -4.44
N CYS A 66 -3.57 3.71 -3.29
CA CYS A 66 -2.22 3.48 -2.79
C CYS A 66 -1.33 2.83 -3.87
N PRO A 67 -0.09 3.29 -4.07
CA PRO A 67 0.87 2.66 -4.99
C PRO A 67 1.07 1.15 -4.78
N PHE A 68 0.88 0.72 -3.53
CA PHE A 68 1.06 -0.65 -3.06
C PHE A 68 -0.26 -1.41 -2.91
N LEU A 69 -1.36 -0.87 -3.43
CA LEU A 69 -2.64 -1.58 -3.47
C LEU A 69 -2.70 -2.46 -4.71
N ARG A 70 -3.09 -3.72 -4.52
CA ARG A 70 -3.48 -4.67 -5.57
C ARG A 70 -4.84 -5.27 -5.26
N LEU A 71 -5.46 -5.88 -6.27
CA LEU A 71 -6.64 -6.73 -6.11
C LEU A 71 -6.24 -8.15 -6.45
N ASP A 72 -6.64 -9.11 -5.62
CA ASP A 72 -6.45 -10.52 -5.94
C ASP A 72 -7.41 -11.01 -7.04
N THR A 73 -7.35 -12.29 -7.34
CA THR A 73 -8.19 -12.95 -8.36
C THR A 73 -9.68 -12.90 -8.04
N GLU A 74 -10.05 -12.71 -6.77
CA GLU A 74 -11.44 -12.56 -6.30
C GLU A 74 -11.87 -11.09 -6.21
N GLY A 75 -10.96 -10.15 -6.52
CA GLY A 75 -11.22 -8.71 -6.45
C GLY A 75 -11.05 -8.11 -5.05
N LEU A 76 -10.50 -8.84 -4.08
CA LEU A 76 -10.27 -8.36 -2.72
C LEU A 76 -8.97 -7.55 -2.63
N ALA A 77 -9.00 -6.47 -1.84
CA ALA A 77 -7.85 -5.59 -1.68
C ALA A 77 -6.67 -6.29 -0.98
N MET A 78 -5.47 -6.09 -1.52
CA MET A 78 -4.20 -6.50 -0.93
C MET A 78 -3.27 -5.30 -0.80
N CYS A 79 -2.87 -5.00 0.42
CA CYS A 79 -1.73 -4.14 0.68
C CYS A 79 -0.47 -4.98 0.49
N THR A 80 0.37 -4.64 -0.48
CA THR A 80 1.56 -5.43 -0.81
C THR A 80 2.74 -5.15 0.12
N VAL A 81 2.66 -4.12 0.98
CA VAL A 81 3.67 -3.75 1.98
C VAL A 81 3.10 -3.89 3.39
N HIS A 82 2.22 -4.88 3.65
CA HIS A 82 1.43 -4.90 4.88
C HIS A 82 2.31 -5.01 6.12
N GLU A 83 3.41 -5.77 6.06
CA GLU A 83 4.33 -5.95 7.19
C GLU A 83 5.09 -4.67 7.51
N THR A 84 5.64 -4.04 6.47
CA THR A 84 6.45 -2.81 6.56
C THR A 84 5.61 -1.54 6.40
N ARG A 85 4.27 -1.65 6.49
CA ARG A 85 3.37 -0.54 6.17
C ARG A 85 3.70 0.70 7.01
N PRO A 86 3.55 1.90 6.43
CA PRO A 86 3.84 3.15 7.11
C PRO A 86 3.04 3.30 8.41
N ASP A 87 3.56 4.04 9.38
CA ASP A 87 2.91 4.21 10.68
C ASP A 87 1.50 4.80 10.55
N LEU A 88 1.31 5.73 9.61
CA LEU A 88 -0.01 6.28 9.32
C LEU A 88 -1.01 5.20 8.87
N CYS A 89 -0.57 4.19 8.10
CA CYS A 89 -1.40 3.05 7.72
C CYS A 89 -1.78 2.17 8.93
N ARG A 90 -0.96 2.12 9.98
CA ARG A 90 -1.25 1.37 11.22
C ARG A 90 -2.34 2.05 12.06
N MET A 91 -2.54 3.36 11.87
CA MET A 91 -3.60 4.11 12.55
C MET A 91 -4.98 3.89 11.92
N TYR A 92 -5.04 3.50 10.64
CA TYR A 92 -6.30 3.19 9.98
C TYR A 92 -6.80 1.81 10.39
N PHE A 93 -8.04 1.78 10.87
CA PHE A 93 -8.73 0.54 11.17
C PHE A 93 -9.82 0.32 10.11
N CYS A 94 -9.85 -0.89 9.56
CA CYS A 94 -11.02 -1.33 8.80
C CYS A 94 -12.20 -1.37 9.78
N GLY A 95 -13.16 -0.46 9.60
CA GLY A 95 -14.44 -0.54 10.30
C GLY A 95 -15.14 -1.84 9.92
N ARG A 96 -15.80 -2.47 10.90
CA ARG A 96 -16.90 -3.38 10.58
C ARG A 96 -18.07 -2.56 10.08
#